data_AF-A0A1H7UNW7-F1
#
_entry.id   AF-A0A1H7UNW7-F1
#
_cell.length_a   1.000
_cell.length_b   1.000
_cell.length_c   1.000
_cell.angle_alpha   90.00
_cell.angle_beta   90.00
_cell.angle_gamma   90.00
#
_symmetry.space_group_name_H-M   'P 1'
#
loop_
_entity.id
_entity.type
_entity.pdbx_description
1 polymer ?
#
loop_
_entity_poly.entity_id
_entity_poly.type
_entity_poly.pdbx_seq_one_letter_code
_entity_poly.pdbx_strand_id
1 'polypeptide(L)' 'MIKVISVFGTRPEAIKMAPVVTALAAGPDIEAQVVVTAQHREVLHPLTYIHPDNCDTTKTR' A
#
# COMPACT_ATOMS: atom_id res chain seq x y z
N MET A 1 -19.01 0.68 -6.83
CA MET A 1 -17.57 0.45 -6.89
C MET A 1 -16.82 1.68 -6.42
N ILE A 2 -16.21 1.58 -5.23
CA ILE A 2 -15.47 2.67 -4.59
C ILE A 2 -13.98 2.40 -4.79
N LYS A 3 -13.25 3.36 -5.38
CA LYS A 3 -11.80 3.28 -5.51
C LYS A 3 -11.15 3.98 -4.34
N VAL A 4 -10.27 3.27 -3.63
CA VAL A 4 -9.55 3.81 -2.46
C VAL A 4 -8.05 3.69 -2.71
N ILE A 5 -7.35 4.82 -2.63
CA ILE A 5 -5.90 4.88 -2.78
C ILE A 5 -5.29 5.22 -1.41
N SER A 6 -4.44 4.33 -0.90
CA SER A 6 -3.68 4.55 0.34
C SER A 6 -2.24 4.94 0.00
N VAL A 7 -1.78 6.10 0.49
CA VAL A 7 -0.43 6.62 0.22
C VAL A 7 0.36 6.73 1.52
N PHE A 8 1.56 6.14 1.57
CA PHE A 8 2.48 6.27 2.72
C PHE A 8 3.95 6.11 2.30
N GLY A 9 4.87 6.74 3.03
CA GLY A 9 6.28 6.86 2.65
C GLY A 9 7.28 6.31 3.65
N THR A 10 6.84 5.93 4.85
CA THR A 10 7.73 5.47 5.94
C THR A 10 7.34 4.11 6.52
N ARG A 11 8.30 3.42 7.15
CA ARG A 11 8.06 2.12 7.81
C ARG A 11 6.99 2.19 8.91
N PRO A 12 7.01 3.17 9.84
CA PRO A 12 5.98 3.26 10.87
C PRO A 12 4.58 3.51 10.30
N GLU A 13 4.47 4.26 9.20
CA GLU A 13 3.19 4.44 8.48
C GLU A 13 2.71 3.12 7.90
N ALA A 14 3.58 2.37 7.23
CA ALA A 14 3.22 1.10 6.61
C ALA A 14 2.78 0.05 7.64
N ILE A 15 3.41 0.00 8.82
CA ILE A 15 2.99 -0.86 9.94
C ILE A 15 1.59 -0.49 10.43
N LYS A 16 1.30 0.82 10.55
CA LYS A 16 -0.02 1.31 10.98
C LYS A 16 -1.10 1.06 9.93
N MET A 17 -0.74 1.13 8.65
CA MET A 17 -1.67 1.00 7.53
C MET A 17 -1.94 -0.44 7.10
N ALA A 18 -1.09 -1.40 7.46
CA ALA A 18 -1.28 -2.83 7.15
C ALA A 18 -2.69 -3.38 7.48
N PRO A 19 -3.26 -3.18 8.68
CA PRO A 19 -4.62 -3.66 8.97
C PRO A 19 -5.71 -2.95 8.16
N VAL A 20 -5.52 -1.67 7.84
CA VAL A 20 -6.49 -0.88 7.05
C VAL A 20 -6.52 -1.35 5.61
N VAL A 21 -5.35 -1.52 4.97
CA VAL A 21 -5.24 -2.02 3.59
C VAL A 21 -5.83 -3.42 3.47
N THR A 22 -5.59 -4.29 4.45
CA THR A 22 -6.15 -5.65 4.47
C THR A 22 -7.67 -5.63 4.54
N ALA A 23 -8.24 -4.78 5.40
CA ALA A 23 -9.70 -4.63 5.51
C ALA A 23 -10.33 -4.05 4.24
N LEU A 24 -9.66 -3.08 3.60
CA LEU A 24 -10.11 -2.50 2.33
C LEU A 24 -10.08 -3.52 1.19
N ALA A 25 -9.04 -4.35 1.12
CA ALA A 25 -8.91 -5.42 0.11
C ALA A 25 -9.94 -6.55 0.29
N ALA A 26 -10.46 -6.76 1.51
CA ALA A 26 -11.51 -7.74 1.78
C ALA A 26 -12.92 -7.27 1.36
N GLY A 27 -13.09 -5.99 1.02
CA GLY A 27 -14.37 -5.42 0.59
C GLY A 27 -14.70 -5.76 -0.87
N PRO A 28 -15.80 -6.47 -1.17
CA PRO A 28 -16.12 -6.91 -2.54
C PRO A 28 -16.49 -5.76 -3.49
N ASP A 29 -16.83 -4.58 -2.97
CA ASP A 29 -17.17 -3.37 -3.77
C ASP A 29 -16.07 -2.30 -3.72
N ILE A 30 -14.90 -2.64 -3.18
CA ILE A 30 -13.77 -1.73 -2.97
C ILE A 30 -12.59 -2.15 -3.85
N GLU A 31 -12.16 -1.23 -4.69
CA GLU A 31 -10.92 -1.35 -5.44
C GLU A 31 -9.82 -0.63 -4.64
N ALA A 32 -8.99 -1.39 -3.93
CA ALA A 32 -7.95 -0.86 -3.05
C ALA A 32 -6.58 -0.86 -3.73
N GLN A 33 -5.99 0.34 -3.87
CA GLN A 33 -4.64 0.54 -4.40
C GLN A 33 -3.73 1.15 -3.35
N VAL A 34 -2.46 0.74 -3.32
CA VAL A 34 -1.47 1.25 -2.37
C VAL A 34 -0.31 1.88 -3.13
N VAL A 35 0.00 3.14 -2.81
CA VAL A 35 1.13 3.88 -3.36
C VAL A 35 2.13 4.12 -2.26
N VAL A 36 3.37 3.69 -2.46
CA VAL A 36 4.43 3.89 -1.48
C VAL A 36 5.47 4.89 -1.98
N THR A 37 5.58 6.03 -1.30
CA THR A 37 6.60 7.03 -1.62
C THR A 37 7.91 6.65 -0.93
N ALA A 38 8.60 5.66 -1.49
CA ALA A 38 9.84 5.10 -0.91
C ALA A 38 10.95 6.16 -0.77
N GLN A 39 10.96 6.92 0.33
CA GLN A 39 12.09 7.78 0.69
C GLN A 39 13.30 6.95 1.17
N HIS A 40 13.09 5.68 1.53
CA HIS A 40 14.15 4.71 1.81
C HIS A 40 13.93 3.44 0.99
N ARG A 41 14.80 3.20 0.00
CA ARG A 41 14.66 2.21 -1.08
C ARG A 41 14.72 0.74 -0.61
N GLU A 42 15.04 0.52 0.66
CA GLU A 42 15.31 -0.78 1.28
C GLU A 42 14.34 -1.17 2.41
N VAL A 43 13.39 -0.30 2.76
CA VAL A 43 12.65 -0.39 4.04
C VAL A 43 11.18 -0.80 3.90
N LEU A 44 10.76 -1.28 2.73
CA LEU A 44 9.41 -1.83 2.51
C LEU A 44 9.39 -3.30 2.08
N HIS A 45 10.53 -4.00 2.17
CA HIS A 45 10.64 -5.40 1.77
C HIS A 45 10.04 -6.46 2.74
N PRO A 46 9.68 -6.19 4.01
CA PRO A 46 9.05 -7.21 4.85
C PRO A 46 7.51 -7.17 4.90
N LEU A 47 6.83 -6.30 4.14
CA LEU A 47 5.36 -6.25 4.13
C LEU A 47 4.79 -7.10 2.99
N THR A 48 4.87 -8.43 3.15
CA THR A 48 4.34 -9.48 2.25
C THR A 48 2.81 -9.44 2.04
N TYR A 49 2.13 -8.38 2.48
CA TYR A 49 0.66 -8.22 2.39
C TYR A 49 0.23 -7.31 1.24
N ILE A 50 1.14 -6.53 0.65
CA ILE A 50 0.80 -5.72 -0.52
C ILE A 50 1.00 -6.63 -1.73
N HIS A 51 -0.10 -7.10 -2.31
CA HIS A 51 -0.05 -7.86 -3.57
C HIS A 51 0.78 -7.06 -4.59
N PRO A 52 1.73 -7.71 -5.29
CA PRO A 52 2.60 -7.02 -6.25
C PRO A 52 1.79 -6.31 -7.36
N ASP A 53 0.59 -6.81 -7.65
CA ASP A 53 -0.33 -6.23 -8.64
C ASP A 53 -1.01 -4.92 -8.17
N ASN A 54 -1.01 -4.64 -6.86
CA ASN A 54 -1.63 -3.45 -6.24
C ASN A 54 -0.60 -2.47 -5.69
N CYS A 55 0.69 -2.79 -5.83
CA CYS A 55 1.80 -1.96 -5.40
C CYS A 55 2.36 -1.20 -6.59
N ASP A 56 1.85 0.00 -6.82
CA ASP A 56 2.45 0.88 -7.81
C ASP A 56 3.73 1.49 -7.21
N THR A 57 4.86 0.85 -7.50
CA THR A 57 6.21 1.33 -7.14
C THR A 57 6.74 2.34 -8.14
N THR A 58 5.91 2.90 -9.04
CA THR A 58 6.31 3.98 -9.94
C THR A 58 6.64 5.25 -9.16
N LYS A 59 7.86 5.28 -8.64
CA LYS A 59 8.59 6.51 -8.39
C LYS A 59 8.59 7.31 -9.69
N THR A 60 7.85 8.40 -9.68
CA THR A 60 8.43 9.73 -9.91
C THR A 60 9.82 9.68 -10.53
N ARG A 61 9.89 10.12 -11.79
CA ARG A 61 11.10 10.73 -12.35
C ARG A 61 11.79 11.64 -11.35
#